data_AF-A0A397G0Y1-F1
#
_entry.id   AF-A0A397G0Y1-F1
#
_cell.length_a   1.000
_cell.length_b   1.000
_cell.length_c   1.000
_cell.angle_alpha   90.00
_cell.angle_beta   90.00
_cell.angle_gamma   90.00
#
_symmetry.space_group_name_H-M   'P 1'
#
loop_
_entity.id
_entity.type
_entity.pdbx_description
1 polymer ?
#
loop_
_entity_poly.entity_id
_entity_poly.type
_entity_poly.pdbx_seq_one_letter_code
_entity_poly.pdbx_strand_id
1 'polypeptide(L)'
;MCSYVLIQDKTNNIEVVSSLKNLLNNPTDIPFLTLENKIELVSALISDLDENGVQKNWSQEVKLLALQTLKTLGRDAKGCDLLFSREGFRVLSFHAETISTKNKLEDTPVFQEALTCIANALLLKESTRSLFEEYDGVASVCRRLKDKGLSIKTQFLISRILFLMTVNYSPVIPKLIDDLGINNILYKSLCTHVKELSNPKLVIPSSPPITRVMVLNEQLKFLFNITMKRDGKDRKDAINFKFENLLQPIIDIILNIQQPSPLPLSPPHSHAIHALLNFPVTPYKSIWFPPKKKSQQYELFHKLIEMLKSMIFMAVQGDPDSSSIEKNSKYGVDFDEVITPLVALLRKLAEDDELAKTIGKNQLLPDDVDRSKPLEKGDSISADLIRIMTSVMLPHLKDSVSELLFVLCDQDANLFIHHVGYGNGAGFLMSRNIMIQPSKHNDHSEKPINPITGQYVENESPSLVNMTDEEKEREAEKLFVLFERLKKTGVMDVKNPIEESIKSGKFFEMENDDKDQESD
;
A
#
# COMPACT_ATOMS: atom_id res chain seq x y z
N MET A 1 -42.80 -0.22 12.97
CA MET A 1 -42.72 -1.68 12.85
C MET A 1 -42.56 -2.04 11.39
N CYS A 2 -41.57 -2.88 11.06
CA CYS A 2 -41.20 -3.21 9.68
C CYS A 2 -42.26 -4.13 9.05
N SER A 3 -42.65 -3.89 7.78
CA SER A 3 -43.67 -4.70 7.09
C SER A 3 -43.32 -6.18 7.02
N TYR A 4 -42.03 -6.53 6.99
CA TYR A 4 -41.54 -7.91 6.98
C TYR A 4 -41.88 -8.65 8.27
N VAL A 5 -41.75 -7.98 9.42
CA VAL A 5 -41.99 -8.58 10.74
C VAL A 5 -43.48 -8.86 10.94
N LEU A 6 -44.36 -8.10 10.28
CA LEU A 6 -45.81 -8.22 10.36
C LEU A 6 -46.40 -9.36 9.51
N ILE A 7 -45.60 -10.01 8.65
CA ILE A 7 -46.07 -11.11 7.81
C ILE A 7 -46.45 -12.31 8.69
N GLN A 8 -47.71 -12.73 8.64
CA GLN A 8 -48.21 -13.86 9.43
C GLN A 8 -47.78 -15.21 8.84
N ASP A 9 -47.87 -15.38 7.52
CA ASP A 9 -47.44 -16.60 6.83
C ASP A 9 -46.19 -16.33 5.96
N LYS A 10 -45.03 -16.51 6.58
CA LYS A 10 -43.74 -16.37 5.88
C LYS A 10 -43.40 -17.56 4.97
N THR A 11 -44.25 -18.58 4.86
CA THR A 11 -44.09 -19.63 3.84
C THR A 11 -44.54 -19.14 2.45
N ASN A 12 -45.41 -18.12 2.42
CA ASN A 12 -45.82 -17.45 1.19
C ASN A 12 -44.69 -16.58 0.63
N ASN A 13 -43.99 -17.13 -0.36
CA ASN A 13 -42.84 -16.48 -0.97
C ASN A 13 -43.17 -15.10 -1.59
N ILE A 14 -44.38 -14.91 -2.13
CA ILE A 14 -44.75 -13.67 -2.86
C ILE A 14 -44.77 -12.47 -1.91
N GLU A 15 -45.41 -12.63 -0.75
CA GLU A 15 -45.54 -11.57 0.25
C GLU A 15 -44.16 -11.20 0.83
N VAL A 16 -43.35 -12.23 1.11
CA VAL A 16 -41.98 -12.05 1.61
C VAL A 16 -41.08 -11.34 0.59
N VAL A 17 -41.12 -11.74 -0.68
CA VAL A 17 -40.37 -11.06 -1.76
C VAL A 17 -40.77 -9.60 -1.85
N SER A 18 -42.07 -9.30 -1.85
CA SER A 18 -42.59 -7.93 -1.95
C SER A 18 -42.06 -7.05 -0.80
N SER A 19 -42.16 -7.54 0.44
CA SER A 19 -41.68 -6.81 1.62
C SER A 19 -40.17 -6.58 1.59
N LEU A 20 -39.37 -7.62 1.30
CA LEU A 20 -37.91 -7.51 1.27
C LEU A 20 -37.41 -6.61 0.13
N LYS A 21 -38.02 -6.69 -1.07
CA LYS A 21 -37.69 -5.78 -2.18
C LYS A 21 -37.99 -4.33 -1.82
N ASN A 22 -39.12 -4.07 -1.15
CA ASN A 22 -39.46 -2.72 -0.70
C ASN A 22 -38.39 -2.15 0.25
N LEU A 23 -37.93 -2.96 1.22
CA LEU A 23 -36.85 -2.57 2.12
C LEU A 23 -35.53 -2.28 1.39
N LEU A 24 -35.18 -3.10 0.40
CA LEU A 24 -33.92 -2.96 -0.34
C LEU A 24 -33.94 -1.82 -1.37
N ASN A 25 -35.09 -1.52 -1.96
CA ASN A 25 -35.26 -0.46 -2.96
C ASN A 25 -35.39 0.93 -2.33
N ASN A 26 -35.77 1.01 -1.06
CA ASN A 26 -35.79 2.25 -0.27
C ASN A 26 -34.71 2.22 0.82
N PRO A 27 -33.41 2.11 0.48
CA PRO A 27 -32.34 2.00 1.45
C PRO A 27 -32.16 3.26 2.31
N THR A 28 -32.81 4.37 1.95
CA THR A 28 -32.95 5.55 2.81
C THR A 28 -33.71 5.26 4.09
N ASP A 29 -34.64 4.30 4.09
CA ASP A 29 -35.49 4.00 5.25
C ASP A 29 -34.77 3.17 6.32
N ILE A 30 -33.75 2.38 5.92
CA ILE A 30 -32.98 1.52 6.82
C ILE A 30 -32.19 2.33 7.87
N PRO A 31 -31.49 3.43 7.52
CA PRO A 31 -30.91 4.36 8.49
C PRO A 31 -31.91 5.01 9.45
N PHE A 32 -33.18 5.16 9.07
CA PHE A 32 -34.22 5.77 9.91
C PHE A 32 -35.00 4.75 10.75
N LEU A 33 -34.69 3.45 10.65
CA LEU A 33 -35.24 2.45 11.57
C LEU A 33 -34.81 2.80 13.00
N THR A 34 -35.76 2.83 13.92
CA THR A 34 -35.43 2.90 15.34
C THR A 34 -34.60 1.67 15.73
N LEU A 35 -33.74 1.82 16.74
CA LEU A 35 -32.87 0.73 17.21
C LEU A 35 -33.67 -0.55 17.52
N GLU A 36 -34.82 -0.40 18.17
CA GLU A 36 -35.73 -1.49 18.50
C GLU A 36 -36.27 -2.22 17.26
N ASN A 37 -36.77 -1.48 16.26
CA ASN A 37 -37.25 -2.07 15.01
C ASN A 37 -36.12 -2.77 14.24
N LYS A 38 -34.89 -2.24 14.30
CA LYS A 38 -33.71 -2.86 13.68
C LYS A 38 -33.37 -4.20 14.36
N ILE A 39 -33.35 -4.22 15.69
CA ILE A 39 -33.11 -5.45 16.48
C ILE A 39 -34.16 -6.51 16.19
N GLU A 40 -35.44 -6.12 16.18
CA GLU A 40 -36.56 -7.01 15.88
C GLU A 40 -36.46 -7.59 14.46
N LEU A 41 -36.18 -6.75 13.46
CA LEU A 41 -36.02 -7.18 12.07
C LEU A 41 -34.83 -8.13 11.90
N VAL A 42 -33.67 -7.83 12.49
CA VAL A 42 -32.50 -8.73 12.45
C VAL A 42 -32.83 -10.06 13.11
N SER A 43 -33.52 -10.03 14.26
CA SER A 43 -33.90 -11.24 14.99
C SER A 43 -34.86 -12.11 14.18
N ALA A 44 -35.88 -11.50 13.56
CA ALA A 44 -36.80 -12.18 12.67
C ALA A 44 -36.06 -12.82 11.48
N LEU A 45 -35.19 -12.06 10.80
CA LEU A 45 -34.43 -12.56 9.64
C LEU A 45 -33.51 -13.73 10.01
N ILE A 46 -32.77 -13.66 11.13
CA ILE A 46 -31.89 -14.74 11.57
C ILE A 46 -32.70 -15.99 11.93
N SER A 47 -33.81 -15.85 12.66
CA SER A 47 -34.69 -16.97 12.99
C SER A 47 -35.31 -17.60 11.74
N ASP A 48 -35.72 -16.78 10.77
CA ASP A 48 -36.37 -17.27 9.55
C ASP A 48 -35.37 -17.96 8.61
N LEU A 49 -34.15 -17.41 8.51
CA LEU A 49 -33.03 -17.97 7.75
C LEU A 49 -32.38 -19.17 8.43
N ASP A 50 -32.75 -19.51 9.66
CA ASP A 50 -32.19 -20.66 10.34
C ASP A 50 -32.31 -21.95 9.51
N GLU A 51 -31.36 -22.87 9.68
CA GLU A 51 -31.42 -24.18 9.01
C GLU A 51 -32.70 -24.95 9.34
N ASN A 52 -33.32 -24.69 10.51
CA ASN A 52 -34.62 -25.18 10.94
C ASN A 52 -35.76 -24.17 10.81
N GLY A 53 -35.48 -22.96 10.32
CA GLY A 53 -36.43 -21.90 10.11
C GLY A 53 -37.33 -22.07 8.88
N VAL A 54 -38.16 -21.06 8.64
CA VAL A 54 -39.13 -21.04 7.53
C VAL A 54 -38.45 -21.06 6.15
N GLN A 55 -37.15 -20.74 6.06
CA GLN A 55 -36.39 -20.79 4.80
C GLN A 55 -36.38 -22.15 4.09
N LYS A 56 -36.73 -23.25 4.78
CA LYS A 56 -36.95 -24.55 4.11
C LYS A 56 -38.01 -24.47 3.01
N ASN A 57 -38.99 -23.57 3.15
CA ASN A 57 -40.07 -23.33 2.19
C ASN A 57 -39.77 -22.17 1.23
N TRP A 58 -38.60 -21.52 1.37
CA TRP A 58 -38.24 -20.38 0.56
C TRP A 58 -37.54 -20.78 -0.74
N SER A 59 -37.88 -20.05 -1.79
CA SER A 59 -37.15 -20.05 -3.05
C SER A 59 -35.75 -19.45 -2.86
N GLN A 60 -34.87 -19.68 -3.85
CA GLN A 60 -33.54 -19.06 -3.87
C GLN A 60 -33.62 -17.53 -3.91
N GLU A 61 -34.66 -16.96 -4.54
CA GLU A 61 -34.86 -15.52 -4.59
C GLU A 61 -35.15 -14.95 -3.19
N VAL A 62 -36.03 -15.59 -2.41
CA VAL A 62 -36.35 -15.13 -1.06
C VAL A 62 -35.13 -15.19 -0.15
N LYS A 63 -34.38 -16.30 -0.18
CA LYS A 63 -33.13 -16.45 0.61
C LYS A 63 -32.12 -15.37 0.25
N LEU A 64 -31.97 -15.08 -1.05
CA LEU A 64 -31.06 -14.04 -1.53
C LEU A 64 -31.47 -12.67 -1.01
N LEU A 65 -32.74 -12.30 -1.14
CA LEU A 65 -33.24 -11.01 -0.67
C LEU A 65 -33.10 -10.87 0.85
N ALA A 66 -33.37 -11.92 1.61
CA ALA A 66 -33.23 -11.90 3.07
C ALA A 66 -31.76 -11.66 3.50
N LEU A 67 -30.80 -12.34 2.84
CA LEU A 67 -29.37 -12.13 3.07
C LEU A 67 -28.91 -10.73 2.62
N GLN A 68 -29.43 -10.20 1.50
CA GLN A 68 -29.15 -8.84 1.06
C GLN A 68 -29.65 -7.79 2.07
N THR A 69 -30.81 -8.03 2.68
CA THR A 69 -31.35 -7.18 3.75
C THR A 69 -30.46 -7.27 4.99
N LEU A 70 -30.06 -8.47 5.43
CA LEU A 70 -29.11 -8.65 6.54
C LEU A 70 -27.77 -7.96 6.27
N LYS A 71 -27.19 -8.09 5.06
CA LYS A 71 -25.97 -7.39 4.66
C LYS A 71 -26.13 -5.88 4.82
N THR A 72 -27.26 -5.33 4.40
CA THR A 72 -27.51 -3.89 4.42
C THR A 72 -27.67 -3.38 5.85
N LEU A 73 -28.44 -4.10 6.69
CA LEU A 73 -28.60 -3.81 8.12
C LEU A 73 -27.26 -3.92 8.88
N GLY A 74 -26.47 -4.93 8.55
CA GLY A 74 -25.19 -5.24 9.18
C GLY A 74 -24.04 -4.31 8.82
N ARG A 75 -24.23 -3.33 7.93
CA ARG A 75 -23.22 -2.28 7.65
C ARG A 75 -22.94 -1.41 8.87
N ASP A 76 -23.95 -1.23 9.71
CA ASP A 76 -23.82 -0.58 11.02
C ASP A 76 -24.04 -1.63 12.10
N ALA A 77 -23.05 -1.78 12.98
CA ALA A 77 -23.04 -2.81 13.99
C ALA A 77 -24.11 -2.61 15.08
N LYS A 78 -24.58 -1.37 15.28
CA LYS A 78 -25.56 -1.04 16.32
C LYS A 78 -26.90 -1.73 16.03
N GLY A 79 -27.41 -2.52 16.99
CA GLY A 79 -28.66 -3.26 16.85
C GLY A 79 -28.57 -4.55 16.03
N CYS A 80 -27.36 -4.97 15.66
CA CYS A 80 -27.10 -6.19 14.90
C CYS A 80 -26.36 -7.25 15.73
N ASP A 81 -26.42 -7.20 17.06
CA ASP A 81 -25.62 -8.08 17.93
C ASP A 81 -25.88 -9.57 17.69
N LEU A 82 -27.13 -9.95 17.38
CA LEU A 82 -27.47 -11.32 17.02
C LEU A 82 -26.77 -11.78 15.73
N LEU A 83 -26.63 -10.91 14.72
CA LEU A 83 -25.92 -11.22 13.47
C LEU A 83 -24.44 -11.52 13.72
N PHE A 84 -23.82 -10.85 14.70
CA PHE A 84 -22.42 -11.05 15.09
C PHE A 84 -22.24 -12.05 16.24
N SER A 85 -23.28 -12.81 16.58
CA SER A 85 -23.26 -13.83 17.62
C SER A 85 -22.94 -15.21 17.04
N ARG A 86 -22.72 -16.19 17.93
CA ARG A 86 -22.57 -17.61 17.56
C ARG A 86 -23.76 -18.12 16.73
N GLU A 87 -24.98 -17.69 17.05
CA GLU A 87 -26.19 -18.09 16.32
C GLU A 87 -26.21 -17.49 14.91
N GLY A 88 -25.95 -16.18 14.79
CA GLY A 88 -25.86 -15.52 13.49
C GLY A 88 -24.80 -16.16 12.59
N PHE A 89 -23.64 -16.49 13.15
CA PHE A 89 -22.59 -17.19 12.39
C PHE A 89 -22.95 -18.62 12.01
N ARG A 90 -23.74 -19.35 12.80
CA ARG A 90 -24.28 -20.66 12.38
C ARG A 90 -25.15 -20.51 11.14
N VAL A 91 -26.09 -19.56 11.17
CA VAL A 91 -27.01 -19.29 10.05
C VAL A 91 -26.26 -18.85 8.80
N LEU A 92 -25.33 -17.90 8.93
CA LEU A 92 -24.51 -17.45 7.80
C LEU A 92 -23.64 -18.58 7.24
N SER A 93 -23.04 -19.40 8.10
CA SER A 93 -22.20 -20.55 7.72
C SER A 93 -23.01 -21.67 7.05
N PHE A 94 -24.27 -21.85 7.43
CA PHE A 94 -25.20 -22.75 6.74
C PHE A 94 -25.47 -22.30 5.30
N HIS A 95 -25.81 -21.03 5.08
CA HIS A 95 -26.08 -20.49 3.72
C HIS A 95 -24.82 -20.26 2.89
N ALA A 96 -23.69 -20.02 3.53
CA ALA A 96 -22.37 -20.07 2.90
C ALA A 96 -21.87 -21.51 2.70
N GLU A 97 -22.69 -22.50 3.06
CA GLU A 97 -22.43 -23.93 2.94
C GLU A 97 -21.08 -24.36 3.54
N THR A 98 -20.57 -23.62 4.53
CA THR A 98 -19.27 -23.92 5.15
C THR A 98 -19.35 -25.10 6.12
N ILE A 99 -20.53 -25.35 6.69
CA ILE A 99 -20.87 -26.49 7.58
C ILE A 99 -21.39 -27.69 6.76
N SER A 100 -21.68 -27.52 5.47
CA SER A 100 -22.29 -28.55 4.63
C SER A 100 -21.31 -29.70 4.34
N THR A 101 -21.80 -30.94 4.48
CA THR A 101 -21.09 -32.16 4.09
C THR A 101 -21.27 -32.53 2.60
N LYS A 102 -22.01 -31.71 1.83
CA LYS A 102 -22.25 -31.99 0.41
C LYS A 102 -20.94 -31.87 -0.38
N ASN A 103 -20.59 -32.94 -1.10
CA ASN A 103 -19.34 -33.03 -1.88
C ASN A 103 -19.29 -32.12 -3.12
N LYS A 104 -20.42 -31.58 -3.57
CA LYS A 104 -20.49 -30.69 -4.75
C LYS A 104 -21.37 -29.49 -4.44
N LEU A 105 -20.71 -28.39 -4.09
CA LEU A 105 -21.36 -27.11 -3.86
C LEU A 105 -21.60 -26.37 -5.18
N GLU A 106 -22.69 -25.62 -5.28
CA GLU A 106 -23.03 -24.73 -6.39
C GLU A 106 -22.61 -23.30 -6.08
N ASP A 107 -22.07 -22.58 -7.07
CA ASP A 107 -21.69 -21.17 -6.91
C ASP A 107 -22.93 -20.26 -7.09
N THR A 108 -23.85 -20.34 -6.12
CA THR A 108 -25.15 -19.67 -6.19
C THR A 108 -25.08 -18.22 -5.69
N PRO A 109 -26.03 -17.35 -6.10
CA PRO A 109 -26.14 -16.01 -5.54
C PRO A 109 -26.33 -15.98 -4.02
N VAL A 110 -27.09 -16.93 -3.46
CA VAL A 110 -27.33 -17.06 -2.00
C VAL A 110 -26.02 -17.31 -1.27
N PHE A 111 -25.23 -18.27 -1.75
CA PHE A 111 -23.92 -18.59 -1.20
C PHE A 111 -22.97 -17.37 -1.24
N GLN A 112 -22.92 -16.65 -2.36
CA GLN A 112 -22.11 -15.43 -2.49
C GLN A 112 -22.56 -14.31 -1.54
N GLU A 113 -23.87 -14.16 -1.33
CA GLU A 113 -24.41 -13.14 -0.44
C GLU A 113 -24.13 -13.47 1.03
N ALA A 114 -24.20 -14.75 1.41
CA ALA A 114 -23.82 -15.22 2.74
C ALA A 114 -22.32 -14.98 3.01
N LEU A 115 -21.44 -15.32 2.07
CA LEU A 115 -20.00 -14.98 2.16
C LEU A 115 -19.77 -13.47 2.27
N THR A 116 -20.60 -12.65 1.62
CA THR A 116 -20.52 -11.19 1.71
C THR A 116 -20.88 -10.71 3.11
N CYS A 117 -21.93 -11.27 3.73
CA CYS A 117 -22.31 -10.98 5.12
C CYS A 117 -21.18 -11.37 6.08
N ILE A 118 -20.61 -12.56 5.91
CA ILE A 118 -19.48 -13.04 6.72
C ILE A 118 -18.28 -12.10 6.59
N ALA A 119 -17.85 -11.78 5.37
CA ALA A 119 -16.72 -10.89 5.15
C ALA A 119 -16.92 -9.50 5.79
N ASN A 120 -18.14 -8.96 5.74
CA ASN A 120 -18.45 -7.69 6.40
C ASN A 120 -18.41 -7.81 7.93
N ALA A 121 -18.93 -8.91 8.49
CA ALA A 121 -18.86 -9.18 9.93
C ALA A 121 -17.40 -9.30 10.43
N LEU A 122 -16.57 -10.05 9.71
CA LEU A 122 -15.13 -10.22 10.03
C LEU A 122 -14.34 -8.91 9.96
N LEU A 123 -14.77 -7.98 9.09
CA LEU A 123 -14.19 -6.64 8.98
C LEU A 123 -14.64 -5.72 10.13
N LEU A 124 -15.94 -5.74 10.46
CA LEU A 124 -16.53 -4.82 11.43
C LEU A 124 -16.29 -5.22 12.90
N LYS A 125 -16.30 -6.52 13.22
CA LYS A 125 -16.09 -7.04 14.57
C LYS A 125 -15.07 -8.16 14.56
N GLU A 126 -13.86 -7.87 15.04
CA GLU A 126 -12.76 -8.85 15.09
C GLU A 126 -13.13 -10.15 15.85
N SER A 127 -13.93 -10.06 16.92
CA SER A 127 -14.37 -11.22 17.71
C SER A 127 -15.06 -12.29 16.87
N THR A 128 -15.69 -11.91 15.76
CA THR A 128 -16.40 -12.82 14.86
C THR A 128 -15.47 -13.75 14.08
N ARG A 129 -14.17 -13.46 14.00
CA ARG A 129 -13.18 -14.35 13.39
C ARG A 129 -13.13 -15.70 14.13
N SER A 130 -13.21 -15.67 15.45
CA SER A 130 -13.26 -16.90 16.27
C SER A 130 -14.52 -17.72 16.00
N LEU A 131 -15.67 -17.05 15.80
CA LEU A 131 -16.94 -17.69 15.49
C LEU A 131 -16.92 -18.36 14.11
N PHE A 132 -16.30 -17.74 13.11
CA PHE A 132 -16.17 -18.35 11.79
C PHE A 132 -15.31 -19.63 11.82
N GLU A 133 -14.23 -19.63 12.61
CA GLU A 133 -13.39 -20.81 12.76
C GLU A 133 -14.04 -21.92 13.60
N GLU A 134 -14.91 -21.57 14.57
CA GLU A 134 -15.71 -22.54 15.34
C GLU A 134 -16.53 -23.46 14.41
N TYR A 135 -16.97 -22.94 13.27
CA TYR A 135 -17.73 -23.67 12.25
C TYR A 135 -16.88 -24.20 11.08
N ASP A 136 -15.58 -24.41 11.29
CA ASP A 136 -14.60 -24.87 10.28
C ASP A 136 -14.58 -24.01 9.00
N GLY A 137 -14.94 -22.72 9.14
CA GLY A 137 -15.13 -21.81 8.03
C GLY A 137 -13.90 -21.68 7.15
N VAL A 138 -12.70 -21.57 7.74
CA VAL A 138 -11.45 -21.42 6.98
C VAL A 138 -11.13 -22.66 6.15
N ALA A 139 -11.21 -23.86 6.73
CA ALA A 139 -10.91 -25.07 5.99
C ALA A 139 -11.92 -25.29 4.86
N SER A 140 -13.18 -24.93 5.10
CA SER A 140 -14.24 -25.03 4.11
C SER A 140 -14.00 -24.11 2.90
N VAL A 141 -13.77 -22.81 3.12
CA VAL A 141 -13.50 -21.87 2.02
C VAL A 141 -12.17 -22.16 1.32
N CYS A 142 -11.16 -22.65 2.05
CA CYS A 142 -9.88 -23.07 1.47
C CYS A 142 -10.03 -24.28 0.56
N ARG A 143 -10.81 -25.31 0.97
CA ARG A 143 -11.16 -26.44 0.10
C ARG A 143 -11.88 -25.95 -1.16
N ARG A 144 -12.82 -25.02 -1.00
CA ARG A 144 -13.62 -24.47 -2.10
C ARG A 144 -12.78 -23.71 -3.13
N LEU A 145 -11.73 -23.02 -2.70
CA LEU A 145 -10.82 -22.32 -3.61
C LEU A 145 -10.07 -23.27 -4.58
N LYS A 146 -10.09 -24.59 -4.35
CA LYS A 146 -9.52 -25.61 -5.24
C LYS A 146 -10.39 -25.92 -6.46
N ASP A 147 -11.68 -25.57 -6.42
CA ASP A 147 -12.64 -25.96 -7.46
C ASP A 147 -12.49 -25.08 -8.71
N LYS A 148 -12.30 -25.71 -9.87
CA LYS A 148 -12.04 -25.02 -11.15
C LYS A 148 -13.22 -24.20 -11.70
N GLY A 149 -14.43 -24.40 -11.16
CA GLY A 149 -15.66 -23.77 -11.65
C GLY A 149 -16.08 -22.52 -10.89
N LEU A 150 -15.28 -22.02 -9.93
CA LEU A 150 -15.66 -20.83 -9.17
C LEU A 150 -15.68 -19.57 -10.03
N SER A 151 -16.74 -18.80 -9.89
CA SER A 151 -16.83 -17.44 -10.42
C SER A 151 -15.75 -16.54 -9.80
N ILE A 152 -15.37 -15.50 -10.55
CA ILE A 152 -14.42 -14.47 -10.09
C ILE A 152 -14.92 -13.79 -8.80
N LYS A 153 -16.24 -13.56 -8.67
CA LYS A 153 -16.84 -12.98 -7.46
C LYS A 153 -16.63 -13.87 -6.24
N THR A 154 -16.80 -15.17 -6.36
CA THR A 154 -16.59 -16.09 -5.25
C THR A 154 -15.11 -16.21 -4.87
N GLN A 155 -14.22 -16.29 -5.86
CA GLN A 155 -12.77 -16.28 -5.59
C GLN A 155 -12.36 -15.03 -4.82
N PHE A 156 -12.90 -13.85 -5.20
CA PHE A 156 -12.69 -12.60 -4.49
C PHE A 156 -13.21 -12.66 -3.05
N LEU A 157 -14.45 -13.12 -2.83
CA LEU A 157 -15.04 -13.19 -1.50
C LEU A 157 -14.28 -14.12 -0.57
N ILE A 158 -13.89 -15.31 -1.04
CA ILE A 158 -13.08 -16.26 -0.27
C ILE A 158 -11.70 -15.67 0.04
N SER A 159 -11.04 -15.07 -0.95
CA SER A 159 -9.72 -14.44 -0.74
C SER A 159 -9.79 -13.30 0.27
N ARG A 160 -10.86 -12.49 0.24
CA ARG A 160 -11.13 -11.43 1.22
C ARG A 160 -11.37 -11.98 2.62
N ILE A 161 -12.12 -13.07 2.77
CA ILE A 161 -12.31 -13.75 4.06
C ILE A 161 -10.97 -14.25 4.59
N LEU A 162 -10.16 -14.92 3.76
CA LEU A 162 -8.84 -15.42 4.17
C LEU A 162 -7.88 -14.28 4.56
N PHE A 163 -7.91 -13.16 3.84
CA PHE A 163 -7.19 -11.96 4.23
C PHE A 163 -7.62 -11.47 5.62
N LEU A 164 -8.93 -11.29 5.86
CA LEU A 164 -9.47 -10.84 7.15
C LEU A 164 -9.16 -11.79 8.30
N MET A 165 -9.16 -13.10 8.04
CA MET A 165 -8.83 -14.14 9.02
C MET A 165 -7.34 -14.17 9.41
N THR A 166 -6.47 -13.52 8.66
CA THR A 166 -5.01 -13.55 8.85
C THR A 166 -4.38 -12.21 9.22
N VAL A 167 -5.19 -11.15 9.35
CA VAL A 167 -4.73 -9.80 9.74
C VAL A 167 -3.89 -9.87 11.03
N ASN A 168 -4.34 -10.65 12.01
CA ASN A 168 -3.63 -10.89 13.26
C ASN A 168 -3.07 -12.32 13.33
N TYR A 169 -2.08 -12.56 14.20
CA TYR A 169 -1.55 -13.90 14.37
C TYR A 169 -2.55 -14.78 15.12
N SER A 170 -2.90 -15.90 14.50
CA SER A 170 -3.85 -16.85 15.05
C SER A 170 -3.47 -18.27 14.62
N PRO A 171 -4.00 -19.31 15.30
CA PRO A 171 -3.80 -20.72 14.91
C PRO A 171 -4.26 -21.05 13.47
N VAL A 172 -5.06 -20.16 12.87
CA VAL A 172 -5.51 -20.26 11.47
C VAL A 172 -4.34 -20.23 10.48
N ILE A 173 -3.29 -19.44 10.74
CA ILE A 173 -2.15 -19.32 9.81
C ILE A 173 -1.38 -20.65 9.68
N PRO A 174 -0.93 -21.30 10.77
CA PRO A 174 -0.37 -22.65 10.69
C PRO A 174 -1.32 -23.65 10.00
N LYS A 175 -2.61 -23.70 10.39
CA LYS A 175 -3.61 -24.59 9.77
C LYS A 175 -3.69 -24.41 8.24
N LEU A 176 -3.70 -23.17 7.77
CA LEU A 176 -3.72 -22.85 6.34
C LEU A 176 -2.49 -23.38 5.60
N ILE A 177 -1.30 -23.20 6.18
CA ILE A 177 -0.02 -23.53 5.56
C ILE A 177 0.24 -25.04 5.62
N ASP A 178 0.07 -25.64 6.79
CA ASP A 178 0.54 -26.99 7.11
C ASP A 178 -0.52 -28.04 6.78
N ASP A 179 -1.80 -27.75 7.04
CA ASP A 179 -2.88 -28.76 6.92
C ASP A 179 -3.66 -28.60 5.61
N LEU A 180 -3.91 -27.37 5.17
CA LEU A 180 -4.82 -27.09 4.06
C LEU A 180 -4.12 -26.91 2.70
N GLY A 181 -2.79 -26.75 2.71
CA GLY A 181 -1.96 -26.61 1.51
C GLY A 181 -2.23 -25.34 0.71
N ILE A 182 -2.51 -24.23 1.41
CA ILE A 182 -2.95 -22.97 0.78
C ILE A 182 -1.95 -22.41 -0.24
N ASN A 183 -0.64 -22.63 -0.02
CA ASN A 183 0.44 -22.23 -0.91
C ASN A 183 0.24 -22.76 -2.33
N ASN A 184 -0.12 -24.04 -2.47
CA ASN A 184 -0.35 -24.67 -3.79
C ASN A 184 -1.63 -24.15 -4.46
N ILE A 185 -2.64 -23.76 -3.67
CA ILE A 185 -3.89 -23.19 -4.17
C ILE A 185 -3.62 -21.78 -4.71
N LEU A 186 -2.94 -20.95 -3.92
CA LEU A 186 -2.51 -19.62 -4.34
C LEU A 186 -1.63 -19.68 -5.59
N TYR A 187 -0.68 -20.61 -5.65
CA TYR A 187 0.20 -20.77 -6.81
C TYR A 187 -0.60 -20.97 -8.10
N LYS A 188 -1.53 -21.94 -8.10
CA LYS A 188 -2.38 -22.23 -9.25
C LYS A 188 -3.27 -21.04 -9.61
N SER A 189 -3.83 -20.36 -8.61
CA SER A 189 -4.69 -19.20 -8.81
C SER A 189 -3.92 -18.02 -9.42
N LEU A 190 -2.75 -17.68 -8.87
CA LEU A 190 -1.90 -16.59 -9.35
C LEU A 190 -1.45 -16.85 -10.79
N CYS A 191 -0.93 -18.06 -11.10
CA CYS A 191 -0.56 -18.42 -12.46
C CYS A 191 -1.72 -18.26 -13.46
N THR A 192 -2.94 -18.63 -13.05
CA THR A 192 -4.14 -18.53 -13.90
C THR A 192 -4.50 -17.07 -14.15
N HIS A 193 -4.61 -16.26 -13.10
CA HIS A 193 -4.98 -14.85 -13.23
C HIS A 193 -3.93 -14.04 -13.98
N VAL A 194 -2.64 -14.27 -13.73
CA VAL A 194 -1.54 -13.62 -14.47
C VAL A 194 -1.62 -13.96 -15.95
N LYS A 195 -1.72 -15.25 -16.30
CA LYS A 195 -1.84 -15.69 -17.70
C LYS A 195 -3.03 -15.05 -18.42
N GLU A 196 -4.17 -14.94 -17.74
CA GLU A 196 -5.39 -14.36 -18.32
C GLU A 196 -5.31 -12.83 -18.44
N LEU A 197 -4.72 -12.13 -17.46
CA LEU A 197 -4.56 -10.67 -17.47
C LEU A 197 -3.46 -10.18 -18.41
N SER A 198 -2.42 -10.98 -18.64
CA SER A 198 -1.35 -10.66 -19.59
C SER A 198 -1.76 -10.87 -21.05
N ASN A 199 -2.94 -11.43 -21.33
CA ASN A 199 -3.41 -11.65 -22.69
C ASN A 199 -4.40 -10.55 -23.13
N PRO A 200 -3.99 -9.58 -23.96
CA PRO A 200 -4.85 -8.47 -24.39
C PRO A 200 -6.05 -8.92 -25.24
N LYS A 201 -6.07 -10.16 -25.76
CA LYS A 201 -7.18 -10.70 -26.55
C LYS A 201 -8.35 -11.21 -25.70
N LEU A 202 -8.20 -11.26 -24.37
CA LEU A 202 -9.21 -11.77 -23.43
C LEU A 202 -9.97 -10.64 -22.70
N VAL A 203 -9.78 -9.37 -23.10
CA VAL A 203 -10.46 -8.22 -22.49
C VAL A 203 -11.95 -8.25 -22.87
N ILE A 204 -12.80 -8.54 -21.89
CA ILE A 204 -14.26 -8.61 -22.06
C ILE A 204 -14.83 -7.18 -22.09
N PRO A 205 -15.69 -6.81 -23.06
CA PRO A 205 -16.20 -5.44 -23.24
C PRO A 205 -17.01 -4.87 -22.07
N SER A 206 -17.63 -5.72 -21.25
CA SER A 206 -18.30 -5.33 -20.01
C SER A 206 -17.49 -5.82 -18.82
N SER A 207 -16.85 -4.91 -18.10
CA SER A 207 -16.17 -5.29 -16.86
C SER A 207 -17.24 -5.66 -15.82
N PRO A 208 -17.30 -6.90 -15.33
CA PRO A 208 -18.14 -7.22 -14.18
C PRO A 208 -17.70 -6.35 -12.98
N PRO A 209 -18.60 -6.14 -11.99
CA PRO A 209 -18.28 -5.32 -10.81
C PRO A 209 -17.10 -5.85 -9.99
N ILE A 210 -16.82 -7.16 -10.08
CA ILE A 210 -15.64 -7.78 -9.49
C ILE A 210 -14.75 -8.32 -10.61
N THR A 211 -13.52 -7.83 -10.67
CA THR A 211 -12.54 -8.19 -11.71
C THR A 211 -11.49 -9.17 -11.20
N ARG A 212 -10.74 -9.79 -12.11
CA ARG A 212 -9.59 -10.64 -11.75
C ARG A 212 -8.49 -9.89 -11.01
N VAL A 213 -8.30 -8.61 -11.34
CA VAL A 213 -7.38 -7.74 -10.61
C VAL A 213 -7.79 -7.64 -9.15
N MET A 214 -9.08 -7.51 -8.85
CA MET A 214 -9.56 -7.49 -7.46
C MET A 214 -9.31 -8.82 -6.73
N VAL A 215 -9.43 -9.96 -7.42
CA VAL A 215 -9.05 -11.27 -6.83
C VAL A 215 -7.57 -11.30 -6.50
N LEU A 216 -6.70 -10.90 -7.45
CA LEU A 216 -5.25 -10.81 -7.22
C LEU A 216 -4.93 -9.90 -6.03
N ASN A 217 -5.61 -8.76 -5.90
CA ASN A 217 -5.38 -7.83 -4.79
C ASN A 217 -5.65 -8.49 -3.44
N GLU A 218 -6.78 -9.19 -3.28
CA GLU A 218 -7.08 -9.91 -2.03
C GLU A 218 -6.10 -11.05 -1.77
N GLN A 219 -5.71 -11.79 -2.82
CA GLN A 219 -4.74 -12.88 -2.70
C GLN A 219 -3.34 -12.40 -2.32
N LEU A 220 -2.87 -11.28 -2.87
CA LEU A 220 -1.59 -10.68 -2.54
C LEU A 220 -1.58 -10.11 -1.12
N LYS A 221 -2.65 -9.47 -0.66
CA LYS A 221 -2.80 -9.02 0.73
C LYS A 221 -2.82 -10.19 1.71
N PHE A 222 -3.53 -11.26 1.36
CA PHE A 222 -3.55 -12.48 2.15
C PHE A 222 -2.17 -13.14 2.20
N LEU A 223 -1.50 -13.28 1.05
CA LEU A 223 -0.13 -13.79 0.95
C LEU A 223 0.83 -12.94 1.79
N PHE A 224 0.66 -11.63 1.68
CA PHE A 224 0.99 -10.58 2.66
C PHE A 224 1.17 -11.13 4.08
N ASN A 225 0.01 -11.30 4.70
CA ASN A 225 -0.14 -11.66 6.10
C ASN A 225 0.50 -12.99 6.46
N ILE A 226 0.41 -14.01 5.60
CA ILE A 226 0.91 -15.35 5.92
C ILE A 226 2.43 -15.50 5.70
N THR A 227 3.05 -14.59 4.94
CA THR A 227 4.50 -14.55 4.71
C THR A 227 5.21 -13.48 5.54
N MET A 228 4.48 -12.54 6.13
CA MET A 228 5.06 -11.49 6.97
C MET A 228 5.74 -12.10 8.19
N LYS A 229 7.00 -11.70 8.44
CA LYS A 229 7.72 -12.05 9.67
C LYS A 229 7.02 -11.37 10.85
N ARG A 230 6.63 -12.13 11.86
CA ARG A 230 6.12 -11.59 13.13
C ARG A 230 7.14 -11.91 14.21
N ASP A 231 7.53 -10.89 14.97
CA ASP A 231 8.58 -10.97 15.98
C ASP A 231 8.28 -12.01 17.05
N GLY A 232 9.32 -12.73 17.48
CA GLY A 232 9.26 -13.65 18.61
C GLY A 232 9.54 -15.10 18.23
N LYS A 233 10.84 -15.43 18.17
CA LYS A 233 11.43 -16.79 18.17
C LYS A 233 11.09 -17.65 16.93
N ASP A 234 12.14 -18.09 16.26
CA ASP A 234 12.17 -19.28 15.38
C ASP A 234 11.51 -19.21 13.98
N ARG A 235 11.54 -18.07 13.28
CA ARG A 235 11.34 -18.07 11.81
C ARG A 235 12.36 -17.25 11.03
N LYS A 236 13.65 -17.38 11.34
CA LYS A 236 14.69 -16.97 10.37
C LYS A 236 14.67 -17.85 9.11
N ASP A 237 14.19 -19.10 9.20
CA ASP A 237 14.33 -20.10 8.13
C ASP A 237 13.02 -20.77 7.64
N ALA A 238 11.84 -20.43 8.18
CA ALA A 238 10.61 -21.20 7.93
C ALA A 238 9.70 -20.71 6.79
N ILE A 239 9.88 -19.47 6.30
CA ILE A 239 9.24 -18.99 5.05
C ILE A 239 9.89 -19.69 3.83
N ASN A 240 11.00 -20.40 4.04
CA ASN A 240 12.11 -20.57 3.11
C ASN A 240 12.06 -21.80 2.20
N PHE A 241 10.90 -22.48 2.05
CA PHE A 241 10.69 -23.45 0.94
C PHE A 241 9.21 -23.58 0.51
N LYS A 242 8.27 -23.54 1.46
CA LYS A 242 6.84 -23.80 1.17
C LYS A 242 6.20 -22.78 0.22
N PHE A 243 6.74 -21.57 0.17
CA PHE A 243 6.21 -20.48 -0.66
C PHE A 243 7.08 -20.19 -1.90
N GLU A 244 8.20 -20.90 -2.09
CA GLU A 244 9.15 -20.65 -3.20
C GLU A 244 8.43 -20.56 -4.56
N ASN A 245 7.51 -21.47 -4.82
CA ASN A 245 6.77 -21.53 -6.07
C ASN A 245 5.91 -20.28 -6.34
N LEU A 246 5.54 -19.51 -5.31
CA LEU A 246 4.78 -18.26 -5.46
C LEU A 246 5.63 -17.09 -5.94
N LEU A 247 6.95 -17.14 -5.79
CA LEU A 247 7.82 -16.01 -6.15
C LEU A 247 7.70 -15.68 -7.65
N GLN A 248 7.81 -16.67 -8.53
CA GLN A 248 7.74 -16.45 -9.98
C GLN A 248 6.40 -15.82 -10.43
N PRO A 249 5.22 -16.34 -10.04
CA PRO A 249 3.95 -15.70 -10.39
C PRO A 249 3.81 -14.25 -9.91
N ILE A 250 4.41 -13.88 -8.77
CA ILE A 250 4.36 -12.49 -8.27
C ILE A 250 5.29 -11.60 -9.10
N ILE A 251 6.47 -12.09 -9.48
CA ILE A 251 7.37 -11.40 -10.42
C ILE A 251 6.65 -11.19 -11.76
N ASP A 252 5.93 -12.21 -12.24
CA ASP A 252 5.18 -12.14 -13.50
C ASP A 252 4.05 -11.07 -13.45
N ILE A 253 3.50 -10.74 -12.27
CA ILE A 253 2.57 -9.61 -12.13
C ILE A 253 3.27 -8.29 -12.50
N ILE A 254 4.49 -8.09 -12.02
CA ILE A 254 5.26 -6.86 -12.28
C ILE A 254 5.68 -6.76 -13.75
N LEU A 255 6.09 -7.89 -14.33
CA LEU A 255 6.64 -7.93 -15.69
C LEU A 255 5.55 -7.96 -16.77
N ASN A 256 4.49 -8.74 -16.57
CA ASN A 256 3.57 -9.12 -17.64
C ASN A 256 2.18 -8.49 -17.55
N ILE A 257 1.80 -7.89 -16.41
CA ILE A 257 0.51 -7.18 -16.30
C ILE A 257 0.75 -5.70 -16.57
N GLN A 258 0.01 -5.16 -17.54
CA GLN A 258 0.11 -3.77 -17.96
C GLN A 258 -0.28 -2.83 -16.80
N GLN A 259 0.57 -1.83 -16.54
CA GLN A 259 0.26 -0.76 -15.60
C GLN A 259 -0.62 0.30 -16.26
N PRO A 260 -1.61 0.85 -15.54
CA PRO A 260 -2.29 2.06 -15.99
C PRO A 260 -1.29 3.21 -16.08
N SER A 261 -1.10 3.79 -17.26
CA SER A 261 -0.20 4.93 -17.48
C SER A 261 -1.00 6.11 -18.05
N PRO A 262 -0.77 7.36 -17.62
CA PRO A 262 0.21 7.83 -16.62
C PRO A 262 -0.43 7.94 -15.22
N LEU A 263 -0.70 6.81 -14.55
CA LEU A 263 -1.26 6.81 -13.20
C LEU A 263 -0.22 6.36 -12.17
N PRO A 264 -0.35 6.80 -10.90
CA PRO A 264 0.50 6.32 -9.83
C PRO A 264 0.45 4.79 -9.68
N LEU A 265 1.50 4.26 -9.07
CA LEU A 265 1.61 2.85 -8.69
C LEU A 265 0.37 2.44 -7.88
N SER A 266 -0.34 1.46 -8.41
CA SER A 266 -1.61 0.98 -7.86
C SER A 266 -1.66 -0.54 -7.83
N PRO A 267 -2.61 -1.14 -7.08
CA PRO A 267 -2.83 -2.58 -7.14
C PRO A 267 -3.18 -3.04 -8.56
N PRO A 268 -2.65 -4.19 -9.04
CA PRO A 268 -2.04 -5.25 -8.25
C PRO A 268 -0.52 -5.07 -8.00
N HIS A 269 0.14 -4.15 -8.72
CA HIS A 269 1.59 -3.97 -8.66
C HIS A 269 2.09 -3.53 -7.29
N SER A 270 1.39 -2.61 -6.62
CA SER A 270 1.76 -2.17 -5.25
C SER A 270 1.71 -3.34 -4.26
N HIS A 271 0.64 -4.14 -4.28
CA HIS A 271 0.52 -5.33 -3.42
C HIS A 271 1.53 -6.43 -3.77
N ALA A 272 1.89 -6.57 -5.06
CA ALA A 272 2.93 -7.49 -5.48
C ALA A 272 4.30 -7.07 -4.91
N ILE A 273 4.64 -5.77 -4.94
CA ILE A 273 5.85 -5.23 -4.30
C ILE A 273 5.87 -5.56 -2.79
N HIS A 274 4.76 -5.33 -2.08
CA HIS A 274 4.67 -5.69 -0.67
C HIS A 274 4.91 -7.20 -0.45
N ALA A 275 4.25 -8.06 -1.23
CA ALA A 275 4.44 -9.51 -1.12
C ALA A 275 5.90 -9.91 -1.36
N LEU A 276 6.56 -9.33 -2.38
CA LEU A 276 7.96 -9.58 -2.74
C LEU A 276 8.94 -9.22 -1.60
N LEU A 277 8.65 -8.20 -0.79
CA LEU A 277 9.48 -7.85 0.38
C LEU A 277 9.63 -8.99 1.39
N ASN A 278 8.66 -9.92 1.45
CA ASN A 278 8.71 -11.05 2.37
C ASN A 278 9.57 -12.22 1.85
N PHE A 279 9.96 -12.24 0.58
CA PHE A 279 10.77 -13.31 -0.02
C PHE A 279 12.27 -12.98 0.05
N PRO A 280 13.13 -13.86 0.58
CA PRO A 280 14.57 -13.61 0.57
C PRO A 280 15.15 -13.75 -0.84
N VAL A 281 16.27 -13.08 -1.09
CA VAL A 281 16.99 -13.21 -2.38
C VAL A 281 17.76 -14.52 -2.41
N THR A 282 18.50 -14.83 -1.35
CA THR A 282 19.17 -16.12 -1.16
C THR A 282 18.25 -17.06 -0.36
N PRO A 283 17.99 -18.31 -0.81
CA PRO A 283 18.65 -19.03 -1.91
C PRO A 283 17.99 -18.87 -3.30
N TYR A 284 16.91 -18.09 -3.43
CA TYR A 284 16.08 -18.02 -4.65
C TYR A 284 16.59 -17.10 -5.77
N LYS A 285 17.90 -16.82 -5.80
CA LYS A 285 18.52 -15.89 -6.74
C LYS A 285 18.20 -16.22 -8.20
N SER A 286 18.12 -17.51 -8.55
CA SER A 286 17.78 -17.98 -9.90
C SER A 286 16.33 -17.70 -10.32
N ILE A 287 15.43 -17.42 -9.37
CA ILE A 287 14.04 -17.03 -9.65
C ILE A 287 13.94 -15.51 -9.77
N TRP A 288 14.61 -14.77 -8.88
CA TRP A 288 14.70 -13.30 -8.95
C TRP A 288 15.39 -12.83 -10.23
N PHE A 289 16.49 -13.50 -10.60
CA PHE A 289 17.35 -13.15 -11.72
C PHE A 289 17.62 -14.39 -12.60
N PRO A 290 16.65 -14.79 -13.44
CA PRO A 290 16.75 -16.03 -14.21
C PRO A 290 17.90 -15.99 -15.22
N PRO A 291 18.74 -17.05 -15.34
CA PRO A 291 19.95 -17.04 -16.16
C PRO A 291 19.69 -17.27 -17.67
N LYS A 292 18.47 -17.04 -18.15
CA LYS A 292 18.01 -17.50 -19.48
C LYS A 292 18.78 -16.86 -20.65
N LYS A 293 18.85 -15.52 -20.68
CA LYS A 293 19.55 -14.73 -21.71
C LYS A 293 20.19 -13.52 -21.05
N LYS A 294 21.44 -13.17 -21.41
CA LYS A 294 22.14 -11.99 -20.86
C LYS A 294 21.30 -10.71 -20.96
N SER A 295 20.55 -10.51 -22.05
CA SER A 295 19.70 -9.34 -22.27
C SER A 295 18.41 -9.30 -21.43
N GLN A 296 18.04 -10.40 -20.80
CA GLN A 296 16.84 -10.52 -19.94
C GLN A 296 17.21 -10.77 -18.47
N GLN A 297 18.51 -10.86 -18.17
CA GLN A 297 19.01 -10.93 -16.81
C GLN A 297 18.68 -9.59 -16.13
N TYR A 298 18.18 -9.61 -14.89
CA TYR A 298 17.78 -8.41 -14.14
C TYR A 298 16.61 -7.60 -14.72
N GLU A 299 15.80 -8.17 -15.62
CA GLU A 299 14.62 -7.49 -16.20
C GLU A 299 13.67 -6.92 -15.13
N LEU A 300 13.40 -7.68 -14.07
CA LEU A 300 12.61 -7.21 -12.93
C LEU A 300 13.22 -5.97 -12.27
N PHE A 301 14.54 -5.99 -12.02
CA PHE A 301 15.22 -4.89 -11.35
C PHE A 301 15.17 -3.61 -12.18
N HIS A 302 15.41 -3.73 -13.50
CA HIS A 302 15.23 -2.62 -14.43
C HIS A 302 13.78 -2.10 -14.43
N LYS A 303 12.78 -3.00 -14.46
CA LYS A 303 11.37 -2.60 -14.42
C LYS A 303 11.03 -1.84 -13.14
N LEU A 304 11.54 -2.27 -12.00
CA LEU A 304 11.35 -1.59 -10.71
C LEU A 304 12.02 -0.21 -10.69
N ILE A 305 13.21 -0.05 -11.28
CA ILE A 305 13.86 1.27 -11.43
C ILE A 305 13.03 2.19 -12.33
N GLU A 306 12.51 1.71 -13.45
CA GLU A 306 11.66 2.52 -14.35
C GLU A 306 10.35 2.94 -13.68
N MET A 307 9.76 2.06 -12.86
CA MET A 307 8.64 2.42 -12.00
C MET A 307 9.02 3.50 -10.99
N LEU A 308 10.19 3.39 -10.34
CA LEU A 308 10.68 4.38 -9.39
C LEU A 308 10.86 5.74 -10.05
N LYS A 309 11.54 5.80 -11.21
CA LYS A 309 11.73 7.03 -11.99
C LYS A 309 10.39 7.68 -12.34
N SER A 310 9.42 6.89 -12.80
CA SER A 310 8.08 7.38 -13.14
C SER A 310 7.34 7.94 -11.92
N MET A 311 7.43 7.26 -10.78
CA MET A 311 6.81 7.70 -9.52
C MET A 311 7.46 8.95 -8.94
N ILE A 312 8.79 9.03 -8.96
CA ILE A 312 9.54 10.21 -8.53
C ILE A 312 9.22 11.38 -9.44
N PHE A 313 9.17 11.17 -10.76
CA PHE A 313 8.77 12.22 -11.70
C PHE A 313 7.36 12.77 -11.38
N MET A 314 6.43 11.93 -10.92
CA MET A 314 5.10 12.40 -10.48
C MET A 314 5.14 13.14 -9.14
N ALA A 315 5.95 12.66 -8.18
CA ALA A 315 6.05 13.24 -6.84
C ALA A 315 6.87 14.55 -6.79
N VAL A 316 7.99 14.61 -7.53
CA VAL A 316 9.08 15.60 -7.36
C VAL A 316 9.26 16.49 -8.60
N GLN A 317 8.19 16.85 -9.31
CA GLN A 317 8.29 17.95 -10.31
C GLN A 317 8.67 19.26 -9.60
N GLY A 318 9.96 19.57 -9.46
CA GLY A 318 10.48 20.71 -8.70
C GLY A 318 10.84 20.39 -7.24
N ASP A 319 10.57 21.32 -6.32
CA ASP A 319 10.83 21.14 -4.89
C ASP A 319 9.75 20.21 -4.27
N PRO A 320 10.14 19.04 -3.70
CA PRO A 320 9.19 18.11 -3.08
C PRO A 320 8.40 18.75 -1.93
N ASP A 321 8.97 19.73 -1.24
CA ASP A 321 8.33 20.38 -0.09
C ASP A 321 7.49 21.61 -0.48
N SER A 322 7.61 22.10 -1.71
CA SER A 322 6.81 23.23 -2.23
C SER A 322 5.41 22.81 -2.71
N SER A 323 5.24 21.55 -3.11
CA SER A 323 4.14 21.11 -3.97
C SER A 323 3.56 19.73 -3.62
N SER A 324 4.08 19.06 -2.58
CA SER A 324 3.63 17.72 -2.14
C SER A 324 2.13 17.67 -1.82
N ILE A 325 1.60 18.68 -1.12
CA ILE A 325 0.18 18.72 -0.72
C ILE A 325 -0.74 18.84 -1.94
N GLU A 326 -0.39 19.70 -2.91
CA GLU A 326 -1.18 19.89 -4.13
C GLU A 326 -1.11 18.67 -5.06
N LYS A 327 0.05 18.00 -5.12
CA LYS A 327 0.24 16.79 -5.93
C LYS A 327 -0.45 15.56 -5.34
N ASN A 328 -0.36 15.35 -4.02
CA ASN A 328 -1.11 14.30 -3.33
C ASN A 328 -2.61 14.48 -3.57
N SER A 329 -3.10 15.73 -3.53
CA SER A 329 -4.49 16.08 -3.85
C SER A 329 -4.84 15.79 -5.32
N LYS A 330 -3.97 16.15 -6.27
CA LYS A 330 -4.18 15.92 -7.72
C LYS A 330 -4.35 14.44 -8.06
N TYR A 331 -3.51 13.58 -7.49
CA TYR A 331 -3.51 12.15 -7.80
C TYR A 331 -4.30 11.31 -6.79
N GLY A 332 -4.72 11.89 -5.66
CA GLY A 332 -5.41 11.20 -4.58
C GLY A 332 -4.57 10.12 -3.91
N VAL A 333 -3.23 10.25 -3.93
CA VAL A 333 -2.30 9.26 -3.37
C VAL A 333 -1.32 9.94 -2.43
N ASP A 334 -0.89 9.19 -1.42
CA ASP A 334 0.22 9.56 -0.56
C ASP A 334 1.52 9.00 -1.16
N PHE A 335 2.34 9.86 -1.76
CA PHE A 335 3.60 9.43 -2.38
C PHE A 335 4.62 8.91 -1.36
N ASP A 336 4.57 9.36 -0.10
CA ASP A 336 5.48 8.90 0.94
C ASP A 336 5.26 7.40 1.22
N GLU A 337 3.99 7.02 1.36
CA GLU A 337 3.58 5.64 1.60
C GLU A 337 3.68 4.75 0.35
N VAL A 338 3.29 5.25 -0.83
CA VAL A 338 3.20 4.42 -2.05
C VAL A 338 4.59 4.10 -2.63
N ILE A 339 5.56 5.01 -2.55
CA ILE A 339 6.89 4.82 -3.17
C ILE A 339 7.84 4.06 -2.22
N THR A 340 7.71 4.24 -0.91
CA THR A 340 8.62 3.65 0.09
C THR A 340 8.83 2.14 -0.05
N PRO A 341 7.78 1.30 -0.22
CA PRO A 341 7.94 -0.15 -0.41
C PRO A 341 8.70 -0.54 -1.68
N LEU A 342 8.56 0.25 -2.76
CA LEU A 342 9.31 0.04 -4.01
C LEU A 342 10.80 0.28 -3.80
N VAL A 343 11.16 1.38 -3.12
CA VAL A 343 12.54 1.71 -2.77
C VAL A 343 13.14 0.65 -1.84
N ALA A 344 12.37 0.19 -0.85
CA ALA A 344 12.80 -0.87 0.05
C ALA A 344 13.09 -2.20 -0.69
N LEU A 345 12.28 -2.53 -1.71
CA LEU A 345 12.50 -3.73 -2.51
C LEU A 345 13.76 -3.58 -3.39
N LEU A 346 13.95 -2.43 -4.03
CA LEU A 346 15.17 -2.14 -4.78
C LEU A 346 16.42 -2.23 -3.90
N ARG A 347 16.38 -1.64 -2.70
CA ARG A 347 17.49 -1.73 -1.73
C ARG A 347 17.80 -3.17 -1.39
N LYS A 348 16.78 -3.94 -1.00
CA LYS A 348 16.94 -5.36 -0.65
C LYS A 348 17.60 -6.16 -1.77
N LEU A 349 17.15 -5.96 -3.01
CA LEU A 349 17.69 -6.68 -4.17
C LEU A 349 19.14 -6.27 -4.47
N ALA A 350 19.50 -4.98 -4.31
CA ALA A 350 20.86 -4.49 -4.49
C ALA A 350 21.80 -4.92 -3.35
N GLU A 351 21.31 -5.01 -2.12
CA GLU A 351 22.08 -5.44 -0.95
C GLU A 351 22.49 -6.92 -1.05
N ASP A 352 21.61 -7.76 -1.59
CA ASP A 352 21.84 -9.21 -1.71
C ASP A 352 22.44 -9.65 -3.07
N ASP A 353 22.62 -8.74 -4.05
CA ASP A 353 23.17 -9.07 -5.37
C ASP A 353 24.05 -7.95 -5.98
N GLU A 354 25.34 -8.24 -6.19
CA GLU A 354 26.33 -7.27 -6.69
C GLU A 354 26.05 -6.70 -8.08
N LEU A 355 25.47 -7.48 -8.99
CA LEU A 355 25.16 -6.98 -10.33
C LEU A 355 23.91 -6.09 -10.29
N ALA A 356 22.90 -6.44 -9.50
CA ALA A 356 21.76 -5.56 -9.22
C ALA A 356 22.24 -4.25 -8.58
N LYS A 357 23.15 -4.31 -7.61
CA LYS A 357 23.79 -3.12 -7.02
C LYS A 357 24.48 -2.26 -8.06
N THR A 358 25.31 -2.86 -8.91
CA THR A 358 26.03 -2.16 -9.99
C THR A 358 25.06 -1.50 -10.98
N ILE A 359 24.00 -2.21 -11.37
CA ILE A 359 22.94 -1.66 -12.24
C ILE A 359 22.26 -0.48 -11.55
N GLY A 360 21.91 -0.62 -10.28
CA GLY A 360 21.26 0.42 -9.48
C GLY A 360 22.13 1.67 -9.37
N LYS A 361 23.42 1.49 -9.04
CA LYS A 361 24.41 2.57 -8.99
C LYS A 361 24.46 3.31 -10.32
N ASN A 362 24.67 2.59 -11.43
CA ASN A 362 24.80 3.21 -12.75
C ASN A 362 23.54 3.96 -13.22
N GLN A 363 22.34 3.55 -12.77
CA GLN A 363 21.09 4.19 -13.19
C GLN A 363 20.57 5.28 -12.27
N LEU A 364 20.92 5.23 -10.98
CA LEU A 364 20.38 6.15 -9.95
C LEU A 364 21.46 7.11 -9.39
N LEU A 365 22.72 6.71 -9.42
CA LEU A 365 23.89 7.48 -8.99
C LEU A 365 25.09 7.26 -9.95
N PRO A 366 24.97 7.67 -11.22
CA PRO A 366 26.06 7.56 -12.18
C PRO A 366 27.29 8.36 -11.74
N ASP A 367 28.48 7.99 -12.23
CA ASP A 367 29.72 8.71 -11.93
C ASP A 367 29.81 10.04 -12.71
N ASP A 368 29.18 10.13 -13.89
CA ASP A 368 29.15 11.30 -14.78
C ASP A 368 27.97 12.23 -14.45
N VAL A 369 28.03 12.90 -13.30
CA VAL A 369 27.01 13.87 -12.89
C VAL A 369 27.39 15.29 -13.31
N ASP A 370 26.40 16.06 -13.76
CA ASP A 370 26.55 17.50 -13.96
C ASP A 370 26.77 18.20 -12.61
N ARG A 371 28.00 18.70 -12.41
CA ARG A 371 28.41 19.49 -11.23
C ARG A 371 28.44 20.99 -11.52
N SER A 372 27.77 21.45 -12.58
CA SER A 372 27.64 22.87 -12.90
C SER A 372 26.80 23.65 -11.89
N LYS A 373 25.92 22.95 -11.19
CA LYS A 373 25.03 23.45 -10.13
C LYS A 373 25.12 22.52 -8.91
N PRO A 374 24.58 22.91 -7.75
CA PRO A 374 24.45 21.98 -6.61
C PRO A 374 23.70 20.72 -7.04
N LEU A 375 24.10 19.56 -6.52
CA LEU A 375 23.62 18.27 -6.98
C LEU A 375 22.10 18.11 -6.84
N GLU A 376 21.51 18.72 -5.81
CA GLU A 376 20.06 18.74 -5.57
C GLU A 376 19.29 19.69 -6.51
N LYS A 377 19.97 20.55 -7.27
CA LYS A 377 19.34 21.50 -8.22
C LYS A 377 19.39 21.03 -9.67
N GLY A 378 19.90 19.82 -9.93
CA GLY A 378 19.91 19.23 -11.27
C GLY A 378 18.53 18.71 -11.71
N ASP A 379 18.46 18.34 -12.99
CA ASP A 379 17.25 17.79 -13.64
C ASP A 379 17.29 16.25 -13.77
N SER A 380 18.33 15.60 -13.23
CA SER A 380 18.51 14.16 -13.29
C SER A 380 17.74 13.44 -12.19
N ILE A 381 17.52 12.12 -12.37
CA ILE A 381 16.96 11.27 -11.31
C ILE A 381 17.80 11.32 -10.02
N SER A 382 19.12 11.43 -10.14
CA SER A 382 20.02 11.58 -8.99
C SER A 382 19.69 12.85 -8.21
N ALA A 383 19.46 13.96 -8.92
CA ALA A 383 19.09 15.22 -8.28
C ALA A 383 17.71 15.13 -7.61
N ASP A 384 16.72 14.49 -8.24
CA ASP A 384 15.41 14.21 -7.62
C ASP A 384 15.54 13.39 -6.32
N LEU A 385 16.35 12.32 -6.35
CA LEU A 385 16.58 11.47 -5.18
C LEU A 385 17.30 12.24 -4.06
N ILE A 386 18.28 13.09 -4.39
CA ILE A 386 18.97 13.94 -3.43
C ILE A 386 18.00 14.96 -2.81
N ARG A 387 17.09 15.57 -3.59
CA ARG A 387 16.04 16.44 -3.05
C ARG A 387 15.13 15.71 -2.05
N ILE A 388 14.79 14.45 -2.33
CA ILE A 388 14.01 13.61 -1.42
C ILE A 388 14.76 13.37 -0.10
N MET A 389 16.08 13.15 -0.12
CA MET A 389 16.88 12.95 1.10
C MET A 389 16.78 14.12 2.09
N THR A 390 16.50 15.32 1.59
CA THR A 390 16.37 16.53 2.40
C THR A 390 14.92 16.93 2.66
N SER A 391 13.94 16.21 2.11
CA SER A 391 12.52 16.54 2.23
C SER A 391 12.01 16.40 3.66
N VAL A 392 11.17 17.36 4.05
CA VAL A 392 10.47 17.37 5.35
C VAL A 392 9.05 16.79 5.20
N MET A 393 8.47 16.83 3.99
CA MET A 393 7.11 16.35 3.72
C MET A 393 7.04 14.86 3.35
N LEU A 394 8.19 14.22 3.08
CA LEU A 394 8.29 12.81 2.68
C LEU A 394 9.24 12.03 3.63
N PRO A 395 8.97 12.00 4.95
CA PRO A 395 9.90 11.44 5.93
C PRO A 395 10.21 9.95 5.71
N HIS A 396 9.23 9.12 5.35
CA HIS A 396 9.46 7.68 5.17
C HIS A 396 10.25 7.39 3.90
N LEU A 397 9.92 8.10 2.83
CA LEU A 397 10.58 7.97 1.54
C LEU A 397 12.00 8.54 1.61
N LYS A 398 12.20 9.65 2.32
CA LYS A 398 13.53 10.21 2.62
C LYS A 398 14.46 9.17 3.22
N ASP A 399 14.03 8.50 4.29
CA ASP A 399 14.84 7.49 4.97
C ASP A 399 15.10 6.32 4.03
N SER A 400 14.05 5.81 3.36
CA SER A 400 14.16 4.67 2.44
C SER A 400 15.10 4.95 1.26
N VAL A 401 15.03 6.14 0.66
CA VAL A 401 15.91 6.57 -0.44
C VAL A 401 17.35 6.71 0.06
N SER A 402 17.57 7.33 1.20
CA SER A 402 18.91 7.49 1.76
C SER A 402 19.59 6.13 2.01
N GLU A 403 18.83 5.15 2.53
CA GLU A 403 19.29 3.77 2.69
C GLU A 403 19.62 3.07 1.38
N LEU A 404 18.77 3.24 0.36
CA LEU A 404 19.04 2.69 -0.97
C LEU A 404 20.35 3.25 -1.53
N LEU A 405 20.49 4.58 -1.53
CA LEU A 405 21.67 5.25 -2.08
C LEU A 405 22.94 4.85 -1.33
N PHE A 406 22.88 4.69 0.00
CA PHE A 406 24.01 4.22 0.80
C PHE A 406 24.42 2.79 0.46
N VAL A 407 23.45 1.87 0.26
CA VAL A 407 23.73 0.50 -0.20
C VAL A 407 24.36 0.49 -1.60
N LEU A 408 23.92 1.36 -2.52
CA LEU A 408 24.51 1.47 -3.86
C LEU A 408 25.96 2.00 -3.83
N CYS A 409 26.33 2.71 -2.78
CA CYS A 409 27.69 3.17 -2.50
C CYS A 409 28.47 2.17 -1.62
N ASP A 410 28.13 0.89 -1.64
CA ASP A 410 28.78 -0.18 -0.85
C ASP A 410 28.81 0.09 0.66
N GLN A 411 27.87 0.91 1.15
CA GLN A 411 27.85 1.41 2.53
C GLN A 411 29.18 2.13 2.90
N ASP A 412 29.91 2.63 1.91
CA ASP A 412 31.07 3.49 2.07
C ASP A 412 30.60 4.95 2.10
N ALA A 413 30.82 5.59 3.23
CA ALA A 413 30.30 6.91 3.46
C ALA A 413 31.09 8.02 2.74
N ASN A 414 32.35 7.78 2.33
CA ASN A 414 33.09 8.70 1.46
C ASN A 414 32.56 8.64 0.02
N LEU A 415 32.32 7.43 -0.49
CA LEU A 415 31.72 7.21 -1.80
C LEU A 415 30.31 7.79 -1.85
N PHE A 416 29.53 7.59 -0.79
CA PHE A 416 28.22 8.19 -0.65
C PHE A 416 28.27 9.72 -0.74
N ILE A 417 29.11 10.38 0.09
CA ILE A 417 29.29 11.84 0.06
C ILE A 417 29.75 12.34 -1.32
N HIS A 418 30.61 11.59 -2.01
CA HIS A 418 31.07 11.95 -3.35
C HIS A 418 29.92 12.10 -4.35
N HIS A 419 28.89 11.23 -4.25
CA HIS A 419 27.75 11.22 -5.15
C HIS A 419 26.59 12.11 -4.70
N VAL A 420 26.37 12.29 -3.39
CA VAL A 420 25.18 13.03 -2.88
C VAL A 420 25.50 14.44 -2.38
N GLY A 421 26.78 14.73 -2.11
CA GLY A 421 27.24 15.95 -1.44
C GLY A 421 27.10 15.86 0.08
N TYR A 422 28.09 16.38 0.81
CA TYR A 422 28.13 16.32 2.27
C TYR A 422 26.93 17.04 2.90
N GLY A 423 26.52 18.19 2.36
CA GLY A 423 25.39 18.96 2.88
C GLY A 423 24.08 18.18 2.87
N ASN A 424 23.84 17.39 1.82
CA ASN A 424 22.64 16.59 1.66
C ASN A 424 22.70 15.26 2.44
N GLY A 425 23.90 14.66 2.54
CA GLY A 425 24.09 13.34 3.15
C GLY A 425 24.42 13.32 4.64
N ALA A 426 24.92 14.43 5.22
CA ALA A 426 25.45 14.43 6.59
C ALA A 426 24.40 14.08 7.65
N GLY A 427 23.17 14.57 7.51
CA GLY A 427 22.08 14.28 8.46
C GLY A 427 21.75 12.79 8.52
N PHE A 428 21.76 12.11 7.37
CA PHE A 428 21.56 10.67 7.28
C PHE A 428 22.73 9.88 7.89
N LEU A 429 23.98 10.26 7.59
CA LEU A 429 25.13 9.58 8.17
C LEU A 429 25.18 9.74 9.70
N MET A 430 24.82 10.92 10.20
CA MET A 430 24.73 11.19 11.63
C MET A 430 23.67 10.32 12.32
N SER A 431 22.49 10.11 11.70
CA SER A 431 21.45 9.23 12.26
C SER A 431 21.90 7.76 12.32
N ARG A 432 22.87 7.37 11.47
CA ARG A 432 23.55 6.07 11.47
C ARG A 432 24.79 6.01 12.39
N ASN A 433 25.06 7.05 13.18
CA ASN A 433 26.25 7.20 14.02
C ASN A 433 27.59 7.16 13.24
N ILE A 434 27.56 7.57 11.97
CA ILE A 434 28.74 7.69 11.11
C ILE A 434 29.14 9.17 11.07
N MET A 435 30.28 9.49 11.68
CA MET A 435 30.84 10.84 11.66
C MET A 435 31.91 10.94 10.59
N ILE A 436 31.71 11.84 9.63
CA ILE A 436 32.70 12.18 8.60
C ILE A 436 32.93 13.67 8.62
N GLN A 437 34.17 14.09 8.42
CA GLN A 437 34.49 15.48 8.19
C GLN A 437 34.46 15.76 6.68
N PRO A 438 33.93 16.93 6.25
CA PRO A 438 34.01 17.29 4.85
C PRO A 438 35.48 17.29 4.44
N SER A 439 35.81 16.50 3.42
CA SER A 439 37.16 16.49 2.86
C SER A 439 37.48 17.91 2.39
N LYS A 440 38.69 18.41 2.68
CA LYS A 440 39.17 19.66 2.06
C LYS A 440 39.15 19.45 0.53
N HIS A 441 38.91 20.52 -0.23
CA HIS A 441 38.77 20.48 -1.69
C HIS A 441 39.68 19.43 -2.33
N ASN A 442 39.14 18.63 -3.24
CA ASN A 442 39.94 17.69 -4.01
C ASN A 442 40.86 18.50 -4.96
N ASP A 443 41.99 18.96 -4.44
CA ASP A 443 43.00 19.76 -5.16
C ASP A 443 43.72 18.97 -6.28
N HIS A 444 43.38 17.69 -6.45
CA HIS A 444 43.97 16.80 -7.45
C HIS A 444 43.12 16.63 -8.73
N SER A 445 41.93 17.23 -8.82
CA SER A 445 41.13 17.25 -10.05
C SER A 445 41.28 18.57 -10.81
N GLU A 446 41.27 18.54 -12.14
CA GLU A 446 41.40 19.74 -13.00
C GLU A 446 40.37 20.84 -12.67
N LYS A 447 39.20 20.44 -12.12
CA LYS A 447 38.20 21.35 -11.55
C LYS A 447 37.94 20.97 -10.10
N PRO A 448 38.20 21.86 -9.13
CA PRO A 448 37.94 21.58 -7.72
C PRO A 448 36.44 21.49 -7.46
N ILE A 449 36.04 20.53 -6.62
CA ILE A 449 34.64 20.28 -6.25
C ILE A 449 34.41 20.75 -4.81
N ASN A 450 33.29 21.42 -4.55
CA ASN A 450 32.85 21.74 -3.21
C ASN A 450 32.30 20.47 -2.53
N PRO A 451 32.88 20.02 -1.41
CA PRO A 451 32.44 18.82 -0.71
C PRO A 451 31.01 18.93 -0.15
N ILE A 452 30.52 20.14 0.15
CA ILE A 452 29.21 20.40 0.74
C ILE A 452 28.10 20.30 -0.31
N THR A 453 28.20 21.08 -1.39
CA THR A 453 27.15 21.16 -2.43
C THR A 453 27.36 20.19 -3.59
N GLY A 454 28.58 19.65 -3.73
CA GLY A 454 28.98 18.75 -4.82
C GLY A 454 29.18 19.42 -6.18
N GLN A 455 29.03 20.75 -6.27
CA GLN A 455 29.25 21.52 -7.49
C GLN A 455 30.72 21.92 -7.68
N TYR A 456 31.10 22.36 -8.88
CA TYR A 456 32.40 22.97 -9.12
C TYR A 456 32.53 24.32 -8.41
N VAL A 457 33.67 24.55 -7.75
CA VAL A 457 33.91 25.78 -6.97
C VAL A 457 33.78 27.04 -7.83
N GLU A 458 34.15 26.96 -9.12
CA GLU A 458 34.06 28.07 -10.08
C GLU A 458 32.63 28.57 -10.32
N ASN A 459 31.63 27.71 -10.09
CA ASN A 459 30.21 28.02 -10.30
C ASN A 459 29.50 28.42 -8.99
N GLU A 460 30.24 28.56 -7.89
CA GLU A 460 29.67 29.01 -6.63
C GLU A 460 29.15 30.45 -6.73
N SER A 461 27.97 30.66 -6.17
CA SER A 461 27.46 32.01 -5.95
C SER A 461 28.40 32.75 -4.98
N PRO A 462 28.49 34.09 -5.07
CA PRO A 462 29.31 34.87 -4.16
C PRO A 462 28.98 34.53 -2.70
N SER A 463 30.00 34.47 -1.85
CA SER A 463 29.83 34.29 -0.40
C SER A 463 28.79 35.26 0.16
N LEU A 464 28.11 34.89 1.25
CA LEU A 464 27.15 35.74 2.00
C LEU A 464 27.69 37.15 2.32
N VAL A 465 29.02 37.29 2.39
CA VAL A 465 29.74 38.56 2.61
C VAL A 465 29.60 39.52 1.41
N ASN A 466 29.33 38.99 0.22
CA ASN A 466 29.23 39.70 -1.05
C ASN A 466 27.78 39.79 -1.58
N MET A 467 26.79 39.28 -0.83
CA MET A 467 25.37 39.38 -1.22
C MET A 467 24.82 40.78 -0.90
N THR A 468 23.95 41.29 -1.77
CA THR A 468 23.23 42.54 -1.49
C THR A 468 22.23 42.33 -0.35
N ASP A 469 21.80 43.41 0.30
CA ASP A 469 20.87 43.29 1.43
C ASP A 469 19.49 42.75 1.00
N GLU A 470 19.06 43.02 -0.23
CA GLU A 470 17.85 42.46 -0.83
C GLU A 470 17.95 40.93 -1.02
N GLU A 471 19.12 40.41 -1.39
CA GLU A 471 19.34 38.96 -1.51
C GLU A 471 19.33 38.27 -0.15
N LYS A 472 19.88 38.92 0.89
CA LYS A 472 19.84 38.41 2.27
C LYS A 472 18.41 38.31 2.79
N GLU A 473 17.56 39.28 2.46
CA GLU A 473 16.15 39.29 2.85
C GLU A 473 15.38 38.13 2.20
N ARG A 474 15.57 37.89 0.90
CA ARG A 474 14.94 36.73 0.22
C ARG A 474 15.41 35.38 0.77
N GLU A 475 16.67 35.25 1.15
CA GLU A 475 17.16 34.02 1.80
C GLU A 475 16.58 33.85 3.22
N ALA A 476 16.40 34.94 3.97
CA ALA A 476 15.73 34.93 5.27
C ALA A 476 14.24 34.52 5.14
N GLU A 477 13.52 35.01 4.13
CA GLU A 477 12.14 34.59 3.85
C GLU A 477 12.05 33.08 3.56
N LYS A 478 12.97 32.53 2.74
CA LYS A 478 13.03 31.08 2.47
C LYS A 478 13.22 30.29 3.75
N LEU A 479 14.13 30.73 4.61
CA LEU A 479 14.39 30.09 5.92
C LEU A 479 13.15 30.16 6.81
N PHE A 480 12.46 31.30 6.85
CA PHE A 480 11.23 31.46 7.64
C PHE A 480 10.16 30.45 7.21
N VAL A 481 9.94 30.31 5.90
CA VAL A 481 8.99 29.34 5.34
C VAL A 481 9.40 27.91 5.66
N LEU A 482 10.71 27.59 5.62
CA LEU A 482 11.21 26.26 5.97
C LEU A 482 10.91 25.90 7.43
N PHE A 483 11.15 26.82 8.38
CA PHE A 483 10.85 26.61 9.79
C PHE A 483 9.34 26.46 10.05
N GLU A 484 8.49 27.24 9.39
CA GLU A 484 7.03 27.08 9.48
C GLU A 484 6.53 25.74 8.91
N ARG A 485 7.12 25.27 7.80
CA ARG A 485 6.85 23.93 7.25
C ARG A 485 7.27 22.83 8.22
N LEU A 486 8.44 22.98 8.84
CA LEU A 486 8.95 22.01 9.83
C LEU A 486 8.03 21.92 11.06
N LYS A 487 7.56 23.07 11.59
CA LYS A 487 6.55 23.10 12.68
C LYS A 487 5.27 22.34 12.32
N LYS A 488 4.79 22.45 11.06
CA LYS A 488 3.56 21.78 10.62
C LYS A 488 3.64 20.25 10.59
N THR A 489 4.84 19.67 10.51
CA THR A 489 5.00 18.20 10.52
C THR A 489 4.77 17.57 11.90
N GLY A 490 4.77 18.35 12.97
CA GLY A 490 4.58 17.85 14.34
C GLY A 490 5.73 16.98 14.87
N VAL A 491 6.81 16.79 14.10
CA VAL A 491 7.97 15.96 14.46
C VAL A 491 8.88 16.66 15.48
N MET A 492 8.87 18.00 15.53
CA MET A 492 9.74 18.77 16.42
C MET A 492 9.15 20.15 16.73
N ASP A 493 9.08 20.55 18.01
CA ASP A 493 8.66 21.89 18.43
C ASP A 493 9.84 22.87 18.33
N VAL A 494 10.16 23.27 17.11
CA VAL A 494 11.28 24.16 16.81
C VAL A 494 10.80 25.61 16.79
N LYS A 495 11.28 26.41 17.74
CA LYS A 495 11.10 27.87 17.70
C LYS A 495 11.83 28.42 16.49
N ASN A 496 11.13 29.16 15.65
CA ASN A 496 11.72 29.76 14.45
C ASN A 496 12.73 30.86 14.88
N PRO A 497 14.03 30.72 14.58
CA PRO A 497 15.07 31.67 15.01
C PRO A 497 14.85 33.08 14.46
N ILE A 498 14.18 33.21 13.30
CA ILE A 498 13.83 34.50 12.70
C ILE A 498 12.71 35.15 13.49
N GLU A 499 11.69 34.38 13.89
CA GLU A 499 10.62 34.84 14.78
C GLU A 499 11.17 35.28 16.15
N GLU A 500 12.17 34.58 16.66
CA GLU A 500 12.88 34.94 17.90
C GLU A 500 13.75 36.20 17.72
N SER A 501 14.34 36.40 16.55
CA SER A 501 15.12 37.60 16.20
C SER A 501 14.22 38.84 16.01
N ILE A 502 13.03 38.66 15.46
CA ILE A 502 11.98 39.68 15.37
C ILE A 502 11.45 40.01 16.78
N LYS A 503 11.11 39.00 17.59
CA LYS A 503 10.63 39.18 18.97
C LYS A 503 11.68 39.79 19.92
N SER A 504 12.97 39.56 19.66
CA SER A 504 14.08 40.13 20.43
C SER A 504 14.56 41.49 19.93
N GLY A 505 13.91 42.07 18.91
CA GLY A 505 14.23 43.40 18.39
C GLY A 505 15.57 43.49 17.66
N LYS A 506 16.11 42.37 17.16
CA LYS A 506 17.36 42.30 16.40
C LYS A 506 17.16 42.32 14.89
N PHE A 507 15.92 42.31 14.42
CA PHE A 507 15.55 42.46 13.02
C PHE A 507 15.33 43.96 12.74
N PHE A 508 16.21 44.57 11.95
CA PHE A 508 16.03 45.95 11.48
C PHE A 508 15.33 45.88 10.12
N GLU A 509 14.06 46.26 10.05
CA GLU A 509 13.47 46.75 8.80
C GLU A 509 14.19 48.07 8.48
N MET A 510 14.87 48.15 7.34
CA MET A 510 15.47 49.42 6.93
C MET A 510 14.35 50.30 6.36
N GLU A 511 14.16 51.48 6.96
CA GLU A 511 13.34 52.53 6.36
C GLU A 511 13.96 52.92 5.01
N ASN A 512 13.14 52.93 3.95
CA ASN A 512 13.53 53.47 2.65
C ASN A 512 13.87 54.96 2.84
N ASP A 513 15.15 55.30 2.91
CA ASP A 513 15.65 56.68 2.87
C ASP A 513 15.56 57.20 1.42
N ASP A 514 14.34 57.36 0.89
CA ASP A 514 14.07 58.31 -0.18
C ASP A 514 14.07 59.71 0.45
N LYS A 515 15.26 60.29 0.62
CA LYS A 515 15.40 61.72 0.88
C LYS A 515 15.58 62.46 -0.44
N ASP A 516 14.48 63.08 -0.85
CA ASP A 516 14.41 64.18 -1.80
C ASP A 516 15.63 65.11 -1.66
N GLN A 517 16.51 65.08 -2.66
CA GLN A 517 17.40 66.19 -2.94
C GLN A 517 16.65 67.18 -3.84
N GLU A 518 15.82 68.04 -3.23
CA GLU A 518 15.56 69.35 -3.83
C GLU A 518 16.78 70.23 -3.56
N SER A 519 17.55 70.46 -4.61
CA SER A 519 18.59 71.49 -4.69
C SER A 519 17.96 72.85 -4.99
N ASP A 520 18.46 73.88 -4.29
CA ASP A 520 18.22 75.32 -4.51
C ASP A 520 18.24 75.77 -5.98
#